data_AF-A0A2T7N808-F1
#
_entry.id   AF-A0A2T7N808-F1
#
_cell.length_a   1.000
_cell.length_b   1.000
_cell.length_c   1.000
_cell.angle_alpha   90.00
_cell.angle_beta   90.00
_cell.angle_gamma   90.00
#
_symmetry.space_group_name_H-M   'P 1'
#
loop_
_entity.id
_entity.type
_entity.pdbx_description
1 polymer ?
#
loop_
_entity_poly.entity_id
_entity_poly.type
_entity_poly.pdbx_seq_one_letter_code
_entity_poly.pdbx_strand_id
1 'polypeptide(L)'
;KKPLGAIGEGVFLIARSLEGIAENLVITASGNPSERVNVVERLAINHVPCEKGEVCIDRSNRVVTAPLIEQGESLLEKNSTIEKLVEKLLEML
;
A
#
# COMPACT_ATOMS: atom_id res chain seq x y z
N LYS A 1 -5.35 -12.36 -14.19
CA LYS A 1 -4.73 -12.20 -12.85
C LYS A 1 -5.74 -11.46 -11.97
N LYS A 2 -5.86 -11.72 -10.67
CA LYS A 2 -6.77 -10.94 -9.78
C LYS A 2 -5.96 -9.82 -9.12
N PRO A 3 -6.54 -8.61 -8.90
CA PRO A 3 -5.83 -7.55 -8.21
C PRO A 3 -5.64 -7.88 -6.72
N LEU A 4 -4.57 -7.38 -6.12
CA LEU A 4 -4.24 -7.55 -4.70
C LEU A 4 -4.29 -6.20 -3.99
N GLY A 5 -4.90 -6.18 -2.80
CA GLY A 5 -5.03 -4.99 -1.96
C GLY A 5 -4.38 -5.19 -0.60
N ALA A 6 -3.64 -4.19 -0.12
CA ALA A 6 -3.17 -4.15 1.25
C ALA A 6 -3.19 -2.75 1.86
N ILE A 7 -3.48 -2.67 3.16
CA ILE A 7 -3.42 -1.44 3.94
C ILE A 7 -2.63 -1.69 5.21
N GLY A 8 -1.88 -0.68 5.66
CA GLY A 8 -1.04 -0.75 6.84
C GLY A 8 -0.02 -1.88 6.81
N GLU A 9 0.05 -2.69 7.87
CA GLU A 9 1.05 -3.76 8.01
C GLU A 9 0.90 -4.86 6.95
N GLY A 10 -0.29 -5.01 6.37
CA GLY A 10 -0.52 -5.90 5.25
C GLY A 10 0.35 -5.57 4.03
N VAL A 11 0.79 -4.31 3.89
CA VAL A 11 1.66 -3.91 2.77
C VAL A 11 3.01 -4.61 2.85
N PHE A 12 3.58 -4.77 4.05
CA PHE A 12 4.84 -5.50 4.23
C PHE A 12 4.70 -7.00 3.92
N LEU A 13 3.52 -7.58 4.14
CA LEU A 13 3.27 -8.96 3.80
C LEU A 13 3.21 -9.15 2.29
N ILE A 14 2.50 -8.28 1.55
CA ILE A 14 2.45 -8.34 0.09
C ILE A 14 3.82 -8.05 -0.53
N ALA A 15 4.50 -7.03 -0.02
CA ALA A 15 5.88 -6.68 -0.37
C ALA A 15 6.80 -7.91 -0.38
N ARG A 16 6.87 -8.61 0.77
CA ARG A 16 7.69 -9.82 0.91
C ARG A 16 7.17 -10.99 0.07
N SER A 17 5.85 -11.16 -0.02
CA SER A 17 5.26 -12.29 -0.76
C SER A 17 5.47 -12.19 -2.28
N LEU A 18 5.69 -10.97 -2.78
CA LEU A 18 5.90 -10.70 -4.21
C LEU A 18 7.37 -10.49 -4.56
N GLU A 19 8.28 -10.59 -3.60
CA GLU A 19 9.72 -10.49 -3.80
C GLU A 19 10.20 -11.54 -4.82
N GLY A 20 10.88 -11.09 -5.88
CA GLY A 20 11.34 -11.95 -6.99
C GLY A 20 10.23 -12.46 -7.92
N ILE A 21 8.97 -12.10 -7.68
CA ILE A 21 7.82 -12.46 -8.54
C ILE A 21 7.30 -11.23 -9.30
N ALA A 22 7.17 -10.10 -8.61
CA ALA A 22 6.72 -8.84 -9.17
C ALA A 22 7.93 -7.96 -9.51
N GLU A 23 8.20 -7.79 -10.80
CA GLU A 23 9.25 -6.87 -11.25
C GLU A 23 8.85 -5.42 -10.96
N ASN A 24 9.81 -4.65 -10.43
CA ASN A 24 9.66 -3.23 -10.15
C ASN A 24 8.43 -2.85 -9.30
N LEU A 25 7.99 -3.75 -8.40
CA LEU A 25 6.82 -3.58 -7.56
C LEU A 25 6.78 -2.19 -6.90
N VAL A 26 5.66 -1.48 -7.06
CA VAL A 26 5.42 -0.16 -6.48
C VAL A 26 4.41 -0.26 -5.34
N ILE A 27 4.81 0.13 -4.13
CA ILE A 27 3.94 0.15 -2.94
C ILE A 27 4.25 1.35 -2.04
N THR A 28 3.33 1.64 -1.13
CA THR A 28 3.53 2.65 -0.07
C THR A 28 3.60 2.03 1.33
N ALA A 29 4.46 2.55 2.21
CA ALA A 29 4.46 2.22 3.65
C ALA A 29 4.40 3.47 4.54
N SER A 30 3.52 4.41 4.21
CA SER A 30 3.31 5.61 5.00
C SER A 30 2.49 5.36 6.27
N GLY A 31 2.77 6.18 7.31
CA GLY A 31 2.21 6.11 8.67
C GLY A 31 3.25 6.17 9.81
N ASN A 32 4.55 6.35 9.48
CA ASN A 32 5.61 6.94 10.33
C ASN A 32 6.94 6.93 9.51
N PRO A 33 7.46 8.08 9.03
CA PRO A 33 8.56 8.13 8.06
C PRO A 33 9.89 7.51 8.55
N SER A 34 10.23 7.63 9.83
CA SER A 34 11.59 7.30 10.29
C SER A 34 11.85 5.79 10.43
N GLU A 35 10.82 4.99 10.73
CA GLU A 35 10.97 3.55 10.95
C GLU A 35 10.47 2.69 9.78
N ARG A 36 9.41 3.11 9.09
CA ARG A 36 8.76 2.27 8.06
C ARG A 36 9.42 2.37 6.69
N VAL A 37 9.96 3.55 6.34
CA VAL A 37 10.72 3.76 5.10
C VAL A 37 11.94 2.84 5.07
N ASN A 38 12.65 2.72 6.21
CA ASN A 38 13.77 1.78 6.37
C ASN A 38 13.38 0.31 6.09
N VAL A 39 12.16 -0.12 6.40
CA VAL A 39 11.71 -1.50 6.15
C VAL A 39 11.45 -1.73 4.67
N VAL A 40 10.80 -0.80 3.97
CA VAL A 40 10.54 -0.94 2.52
C VAL A 40 11.81 -0.77 1.69
N GLU A 41 12.68 0.18 2.05
CA GLU A 41 13.97 0.36 1.38
C GLU A 41 14.87 -0.88 1.54
N ARG A 42 14.87 -1.52 2.72
CA ARG A 42 15.59 -2.79 2.94
C ARG A 42 14.99 -3.98 2.22
N LEU A 43 13.72 -3.91 1.80
CA LEU A 43 13.04 -4.95 1.03
C LEU A 43 13.34 -4.87 -0.47
N ALA A 44 14.18 -3.93 -0.94
CA ALA A 44 14.52 -3.72 -2.35
C ALA A 44 13.32 -3.38 -3.24
N ILE A 45 12.25 -2.83 -2.67
CA ILE A 45 11.01 -2.51 -3.37
C ILE A 45 11.01 -1.02 -3.72
N ASN A 46 10.44 -0.68 -4.89
CA ASN A 46 10.25 0.71 -5.29
C ASN A 46 9.18 1.36 -4.40
N HIS A 47 9.61 1.97 -3.31
CA HIS A 47 8.73 2.74 -2.44
C HIS A 47 8.30 4.04 -3.12
N VAL A 48 7.00 4.30 -3.15
CA VAL A 48 6.46 5.60 -3.56
C VAL A 48 5.79 6.25 -2.34
N PRO A 49 6.14 7.51 -2.00
CA PRO A 49 5.42 8.24 -0.98
C PRO A 49 3.95 8.35 -1.38
N CYS A 50 3.05 7.87 -0.54
CA CYS A 50 1.62 8.06 -0.68
C CYS A 50 1.12 8.72 0.60
N GLU A 51 0.39 9.83 0.49
CA GLU A 51 -0.05 10.57 1.67
C GLU A 51 -1.27 9.92 2.33
N LYS A 52 -1.60 10.41 3.53
CA LYS A 52 -2.83 10.02 4.23
C LYS A 52 -4.05 10.31 3.35
N GLY A 53 -4.96 9.35 3.23
CA GLY A 53 -6.17 9.49 2.41
C GLY A 53 -5.95 9.23 0.91
N GLU A 54 -4.73 8.87 0.51
CA GLU A 54 -4.38 8.44 -0.84
C GLU A 54 -4.21 6.92 -0.94
N VAL A 55 -4.17 6.43 -2.18
CA VAL A 55 -3.88 5.03 -2.50
C VAL A 55 -2.81 4.97 -3.60
N CYS A 56 -1.87 4.06 -3.45
CA CYS A 56 -0.79 3.81 -4.40
C CYS A 56 -1.18 2.62 -5.30
N ILE A 57 -1.01 2.77 -6.61
CA ILE A 57 -1.47 1.79 -7.61
C ILE A 57 -0.29 1.35 -8.47
N ASP A 58 0.04 0.06 -8.40
CA ASP A 58 0.90 -0.61 -9.36
C ASP A 58 0.03 -1.33 -10.39
N ARG A 59 -0.16 -0.69 -11.56
CA ARG A 59 -0.98 -1.26 -12.64
C ARG A 59 -0.34 -2.49 -13.28
N SER A 60 0.98 -2.54 -13.35
CA SER A 60 1.74 -3.63 -13.98
C SER A 60 1.59 -4.92 -13.18
N ASN A 61 1.70 -4.82 -11.85
CA ASN A 61 1.58 -5.95 -10.94
C ASN A 61 0.15 -6.16 -10.40
N ARG A 62 -0.78 -5.27 -10.74
CA ARG A 62 -2.18 -5.24 -10.25
C ARG A 62 -2.29 -5.16 -8.73
N VAL A 63 -1.49 -4.29 -8.12
CA VAL A 63 -1.45 -4.11 -6.66
C VAL A 63 -1.95 -2.71 -6.30
N VAL A 64 -2.81 -2.62 -5.28
CA VAL A 64 -3.26 -1.37 -4.68
C VAL A 64 -2.86 -1.37 -3.20
N THR A 65 -2.16 -0.32 -2.75
CA THR A 65 -1.74 -0.18 -1.36
C THR A 65 -2.15 1.17 -0.78
N ALA A 66 -2.29 1.25 0.54
CA ALA A 66 -2.55 2.51 1.24
C ALA A 66 -1.83 2.57 2.59
N PRO A 67 -1.46 3.78 3.07
CA PRO A 67 -0.92 3.99 4.42
C PRO A 67 -1.80 3.38 5.50
N LEU A 68 -1.19 2.99 6.64
CA LEU A 68 -1.99 2.77 7.84
C LEU A 68 -2.49 4.13 8.34
N ILE A 69 -3.76 4.15 8.73
CA ILE A 69 -4.30 5.21 9.55
C ILE A 69 -3.63 5.22 10.95
N GLU A 70 -3.01 6.35 11.31
CA GLU A 70 -2.34 6.53 12.60
C GLU A 70 -3.29 6.40 13.81
N GLN A 71 -2.71 6.11 14.98
CA GLN A 71 -3.44 6.18 16.25
C GLN A 71 -3.91 7.62 16.49
N GLY A 72 -5.21 7.82 16.70
CA GLY A 72 -5.81 9.13 16.94
C GLY A 72 -6.72 9.63 15.82
N GLU A 73 -6.70 9.00 14.65
CA GLU A 73 -7.63 9.36 13.56
C GLU A 73 -9.05 8.84 13.80
N SER A 74 -10.00 9.60 13.25
CA SER A 74 -11.42 9.24 13.30
C SER A 74 -11.71 8.00 12.46
N LEU A 75 -12.75 7.24 12.84
CA LEU A 75 -13.26 6.13 12.02
C LEU A 75 -13.70 6.58 10.62
N LEU A 76 -14.12 7.84 10.47
CA LEU A 76 -14.54 8.38 9.17
C LEU A 76 -13.38 8.52 8.19
N GLU A 77 -12.24 9.05 8.65
CA GLU A 77 -11.02 9.14 7.83
C GLU A 77 -10.52 7.75 7.44
N LYS A 78 -10.58 6.79 8.37
CA LYS A 78 -10.26 5.38 8.10
C LYS A 78 -11.09 4.80 6.97
N ASN A 79 -12.41 4.95 7.08
CA ASN A 79 -13.34 4.43 6.09
C ASN A 79 -13.09 5.02 4.71
N SER A 80 -12.86 6.33 4.62
CA SER A 80 -12.63 6.99 3.33
C SER A 80 -11.42 6.44 2.57
N THR A 81 -10.35 6.06 3.28
CA THR A 81 -9.15 5.48 2.66
C THR A 81 -9.41 4.04 2.21
N ILE A 82 -10.11 3.25 3.04
CA ILE A 82 -10.47 1.86 2.72
C ILE A 82 -11.42 1.81 1.52
N GLU A 83 -12.43 2.68 1.48
CA GLU A 83 -13.39 2.77 0.37
C GLU A 83 -12.68 3.08 -0.94
N LYS A 84 -11.78 4.07 -0.95
CA LYS A 84 -10.94 4.39 -2.13
C LYS A 84 -10.07 3.21 -2.55
N LEU A 85 -9.46 2.49 -1.60
CA LEU A 85 -8.64 1.31 -1.91
C LEU A 85 -9.48 0.24 -2.60
N VAL A 86 -10.68 -0.05 -2.08
CA VAL A 86 -11.59 -1.03 -2.66
C VAL A 86 -12.09 -0.58 -4.03
N GLU A 87 -12.47 0.69 -4.19
CA GLU A 87 -12.86 1.26 -5.48
C GLU A 87 -11.78 1.03 -6.55
N LYS A 88 -10.52 1.32 -6.23
CA LYS A 88 -9.40 1.10 -7.15
C LYS A 88 -9.12 -0.36 -7.44
N LEU A 89 -9.33 -1.27 -6.50
CA LEU A 89 -9.25 -2.71 -6.79
C LEU A 89 -10.34 -3.15 -7.77
N LEU A 90 -11.56 -2.65 -7.62
CA LEU A 90 -12.69 -2.98 -8.49
C LEU A 90 -12.53 -2.42 -9.91
N GLU A 91 -11.95 -1.22 -10.05
CA GLU A 91 -11.56 -0.66 -11.36
C GLU A 91 -10.56 -1.55 -12.13
N MET A 92 -9.86 -2.42 -11.41
CA MET A 92 -8.83 -3.30 -11.98
C MET A 92 -9.32 -4.73 -12.20
N LEU A 93 -10.60 -5.06 -12.02
CA LEU A 93 -11.14 -6.40 -12.31
C LEU A 93 -11.14 -6.66 -13.82
#